data_AF-N6YWQ3-F1
#
_entry.id   AF-N6YWQ3-F1
#
_cell.length_a   1.000
_cell.length_b   1.000
_cell.length_c   1.000
_cell.angle_alpha   90.00
_cell.angle_beta   90.00
_cell.angle_gamma   90.00
#
_symmetry.space_group_name_H-M   'P 1'
#
loop_
_entity.id
_entity.type
_entity.pdbx_description
1 polymer ?
#
loop_
_entity_poly.entity_id
_entity_poly.type
_entity_poly.pdbx_seq_one_letter_code
_entity_poly.pdbx_strand_id
1 'polypeptide(L)'
;MNDLQRAAARARPALAVLAAELGEPSPDTVRALTIIGQMLDDIEAGWHPLDRPDDWPQRDRWPDRPHWERWRWAIKVLADACGATAHCTPKYHYMRVDVRQARSDALTVALDDIGCLIELASDRG
;
A
#
# COMPACT_ATOMS: atom_id res chain seq x y z
N MET A 1 13.31 -1.93 16.82
CA MET A 1 12.61 -1.72 15.55
C MET A 1 11.67 -2.88 15.32
N ASN A 2 10.36 -2.63 15.32
CA ASN A 2 9.36 -3.68 15.09
C ASN A 2 9.25 -4.03 13.59
N ASP A 3 8.52 -5.10 13.25
CA ASP A 3 8.42 -5.56 11.86
C ASP A 3 7.77 -4.51 10.94
N LEU A 4 6.79 -3.76 11.46
CA LEU A 4 6.15 -2.66 10.74
C LEU A 4 7.13 -1.54 10.38
N GLN A 5 8.00 -1.12 11.30
CA GLN A 5 9.05 -0.13 11.05
C GLN A 5 10.08 -0.64 10.04
N ARG A 6 10.46 -1.92 10.10
CA ARG A 6 11.36 -2.52 9.10
C ARG A 6 10.70 -2.57 7.72
N ALA A 7 9.40 -2.82 7.64
CA ALA A 7 8.65 -2.77 6.39
C ALA A 7 8.58 -1.35 5.84
N ALA A 8 8.30 -0.35 6.69
CA ALA A 8 8.29 1.05 6.26
C ALA A 8 9.65 1.50 5.71
N ALA A 9 10.76 1.10 6.35
CA ALA A 9 12.11 1.38 5.88
C ALA A 9 12.42 0.80 4.49
N ARG A 10 11.81 -0.33 4.11
CA ARG A 10 11.92 -0.92 2.75
C ARG A 10 10.95 -0.27 1.77
N ALA A 11 9.74 0.01 2.23
CA ALA A 11 8.68 0.58 1.41
C ALA A 11 8.93 2.05 1.04
N ARG A 12 9.67 2.83 1.85
CA ARG A 12 10.01 4.22 1.54
C ARG A 12 10.82 4.38 0.24
N PRO A 13 11.97 3.69 0.05
CA PRO A 13 12.67 3.72 -1.23
C PRO A 13 11.86 3.05 -2.36
N ALA A 14 11.07 2.02 -2.07
CA ALA A 14 10.17 1.41 -3.05
C ALA A 14 9.15 2.42 -3.61
N LEU A 15 8.54 3.24 -2.75
CA LEU A 15 7.60 4.29 -3.17
C LEU A 15 8.27 5.32 -4.10
N ALA A 16 9.54 5.66 -3.84
CA ALA A 16 10.32 6.54 -4.71
C ALA A 16 10.61 5.90 -6.08
N VAL A 17 10.91 4.60 -6.12
CA VAL A 17 11.05 3.84 -7.38
C VAL A 17 9.75 3.87 -8.16
N LEU A 18 8.61 3.59 -7.52
CA LEU A 18 7.30 3.68 -8.18
C LEU A 18 7.07 5.08 -8.74
N ALA A 19 7.30 6.14 -7.97
CA ALA A 19 7.11 7.51 -8.43
C ALA A 19 7.99 7.88 -9.63
N ALA A 20 9.25 7.41 -9.66
CA ALA A 20 10.19 7.70 -10.75
C ALA A 20 9.86 6.93 -12.05
N GLU A 21 9.48 5.66 -11.92
CA GLU A 21 9.28 4.74 -13.05
C GLU A 21 7.90 4.87 -13.73
N LEU A 22 6.97 5.62 -13.11
CA LEU A 22 5.61 5.81 -13.62
C LEU A 22 5.50 6.98 -14.62
N GLY A 23 6.58 7.72 -14.90
CA GLY A 23 6.58 8.81 -15.88
C GLY A 23 5.69 9.96 -15.45
N GLU A 24 4.70 10.33 -16.27
CA GLU A 24 3.65 11.29 -15.90
C GLU A 24 2.44 10.54 -15.31
N PRO A 25 2.31 10.46 -13.97
CA PRO A 25 1.28 9.65 -13.34
C PRO A 25 -0.12 10.24 -13.55
N SER A 26 -1.11 9.37 -13.73
CA SER A 26 -2.52 9.78 -13.71
C SER A 26 -2.90 10.36 -12.35
N PRO A 27 -4.00 11.15 -12.24
CA PRO A 27 -4.50 11.65 -10.97
C PRO A 27 -4.74 10.55 -9.93
N ASP A 28 -5.23 9.38 -10.37
CA ASP A 28 -5.44 8.22 -9.49
C ASP A 28 -4.12 7.66 -8.97
N THR A 29 -3.10 7.57 -9.84
CA THR A 29 -1.75 7.14 -9.44
C THR A 29 -1.14 8.10 -8.43
N VAL A 30 -1.25 9.41 -8.63
CA VAL A 30 -0.79 10.42 -7.66
C VAL A 30 -1.49 10.26 -6.31
N ARG A 31 -2.81 10.04 -6.32
CA ARG A 31 -3.59 9.81 -5.10
C ARG A 31 -3.18 8.51 -4.41
N ALA A 32 -2.93 7.44 -5.16
CA ALA A 32 -2.47 6.16 -4.62
C ALA A 32 -1.08 6.29 -3.98
N LEU A 33 -0.13 6.96 -4.64
CA LEU A 33 1.19 7.27 -4.06
C LEU A 33 1.06 8.07 -2.77
N THR A 34 0.15 9.05 -2.74
CA THR A 34 -0.11 9.88 -1.55
C THR A 34 -0.64 9.05 -0.38
N ILE A 35 -1.57 8.12 -0.63
CA ILE A 35 -2.13 7.25 0.40
C ILE A 35 -1.03 6.38 1.03
N ILE A 36 -0.15 5.79 0.22
CA ILE A 36 0.97 4.99 0.71
C ILE A 36 1.99 5.86 1.42
N GLY A 37 2.26 7.07 0.92
CA GLY A 37 3.11 8.06 1.58
C GLY A 37 2.62 8.42 2.98
N GLN A 38 1.31 8.69 3.13
CA GLN A 38 0.71 8.98 4.44
C GLN A 38 0.86 7.82 5.42
N MET A 39 0.66 6.58 4.97
CA MET A 39 0.88 5.39 5.80
C MET A 39 2.33 5.31 6.30
N LEU A 40 3.30 5.57 5.41
CA LEU A 40 4.71 5.59 5.78
C LEU A 40 5.03 6.71 6.77
N ASP A 41 4.50 7.91 6.54
CA ASP A 41 4.69 9.07 7.43
C ASP A 41 4.16 8.79 8.84
N ASP A 42 2.99 8.14 8.95
CA ASP A 42 2.44 7.70 10.24
C ASP A 42 3.40 6.74 10.96
N ILE A 43 3.87 5.70 10.26
CA ILE A 43 4.77 4.69 10.85
C ILE A 43 6.11 5.30 11.27
N GLU A 44 6.68 6.19 10.45
CA GLU A 44 7.93 6.89 10.76
C GLU A 44 7.79 7.87 11.92
N ALA A 45 6.61 8.47 12.11
CA ALA A 45 6.26 9.24 13.29
C ALA A 45 5.98 8.37 14.53
N GLY A 46 5.99 7.04 14.39
CA GLY A 46 5.74 6.07 15.45
C GLY A 46 4.25 5.80 15.72
N TRP A 47 3.37 6.22 14.81
CA TRP A 47 1.92 6.05 14.92
C TRP A 47 1.47 4.84 14.11
N HIS A 48 0.42 4.15 14.56
CA HIS A 48 -0.14 3.07 13.77
C HIS A 48 -1.08 3.66 12.70
N PRO A 49 -0.98 3.28 11.41
CA PRO A 49 -1.83 3.85 10.35
C PRO A 49 -3.34 3.72 10.59
N LEU A 50 -3.77 2.66 11.29
CA LEU A 50 -5.16 2.47 11.72
C LEU A 50 -5.64 3.47 12.80
N ASP A 51 -4.75 4.19 13.47
CA ASP A 51 -5.10 5.22 14.46
C ASP A 51 -5.61 6.50 13.79
N ARG A 52 -5.24 6.71 12.52
CA ARG A 52 -5.73 7.84 11.72
C ARG A 52 -7.21 7.65 11.42
N PRO A 53 -8.08 8.66 11.66
CA PRO A 53 -9.46 8.61 11.19
C PRO A 53 -9.50 8.40 9.68
N ASP A 54 -10.33 7.48 9.21
CA ASP A 54 -10.47 7.18 7.80
C ASP A 54 -11.93 7.29 7.36
N ASP A 55 -12.15 8.22 6.44
CA ASP A 55 -13.41 8.58 5.82
C ASP A 55 -13.55 8.00 4.40
N TRP A 56 -12.75 6.98 4.06
CA TRP A 56 -12.72 6.42 2.72
C TRP A 56 -14.14 6.08 2.21
N PRO A 57 -14.57 6.68 1.09
CA PRO A 57 -15.98 6.65 0.70
C PRO A 57 -16.37 5.33 0.03
N GLN A 58 -15.44 4.64 -0.63
CA GLN A 58 -15.73 3.34 -1.28
C GLN A 58 -15.62 2.20 -0.27
N ARG A 59 -16.71 1.45 -0.05
CA ARG A 59 -16.83 0.48 1.05
C ARG A 59 -17.38 -0.88 0.57
N ASP A 60 -17.08 -1.22 -0.68
CA ASP A 60 -17.78 -2.27 -1.43
C ASP A 60 -17.50 -3.70 -0.94
N ARG A 61 -16.30 -3.97 -0.42
CA ARG A 61 -15.82 -5.32 -0.06
C ARG A 61 -15.61 -5.50 1.45
N TRP A 62 -15.16 -4.47 2.15
CA TRP A 62 -14.97 -4.45 3.60
C TRP A 62 -15.58 -3.18 4.21
N PRO A 63 -16.91 -3.10 4.33
CA PRO A 63 -17.58 -1.89 4.80
C PRO A 63 -17.13 -1.48 6.20
N ASP A 64 -16.81 -2.44 7.06
CA ASP A 64 -16.37 -2.18 8.43
C ASP A 64 -14.85 -1.87 8.55
N ARG A 65 -14.10 -1.89 7.44
CA ARG A 65 -12.64 -1.66 7.43
C ARG A 65 -12.26 -0.62 6.36
N PRO A 66 -12.56 0.68 6.57
CA PRO A 66 -12.32 1.72 5.57
C PRO A 66 -10.85 1.83 5.15
N HIS A 67 -9.91 1.69 6.09
CA HIS A 67 -8.46 1.64 5.80
C HIS A 67 -8.09 0.53 4.83
N TRP A 68 -8.69 -0.65 4.99
CA TRP A 68 -8.39 -1.76 4.11
C TRP A 68 -8.86 -1.49 2.68
N GLU A 69 -10.01 -0.83 2.51
CA GLU A 69 -10.49 -0.44 1.19
C GLU A 69 -9.62 0.64 0.56
N ARG A 70 -9.23 1.64 1.35
CA ARG A 70 -8.33 2.71 0.94
C ARG A 70 -6.99 2.17 0.44
N TRP A 71 -6.39 1.27 1.21
CA TRP A 71 -5.09 0.68 0.88
C TRP A 71 -5.18 -0.36 -0.24
N ARG A 72 -6.25 -1.16 -0.28
CA ARG A 72 -6.55 -2.05 -1.41
C ARG A 72 -6.69 -1.25 -2.70
N TRP A 73 -7.44 -0.16 -2.68
CA TRP A 73 -7.59 0.70 -3.85
C TRP A 73 -6.22 1.23 -4.30
N ALA A 74 -5.43 1.78 -3.36
CA ALA A 74 -4.12 2.34 -3.68
C ALA A 74 -3.17 1.31 -4.31
N ILE A 75 -2.99 0.13 -3.71
CA ILE A 75 -2.07 -0.87 -4.27
C ILE A 75 -2.55 -1.43 -5.61
N LYS A 76 -3.87 -1.53 -5.83
CA LYS A 76 -4.40 -1.94 -7.14
C LYS A 76 -4.12 -0.90 -8.22
N VAL A 77 -4.32 0.38 -7.93
CA VAL A 77 -3.99 1.47 -8.87
C VAL A 77 -2.51 1.49 -9.19
N LEU A 78 -1.64 1.35 -8.18
CA LEU A 78 -0.19 1.28 -8.40
C LEU A 78 0.21 0.06 -9.23
N ALA A 79 -0.34 -1.12 -8.91
CA ALA A 79 -0.08 -2.33 -9.67
C ALA A 79 -0.51 -2.17 -11.14
N ASP A 80 -1.72 -1.68 -11.40
CA ASP A 80 -2.22 -1.46 -12.75
C ASP A 80 -1.32 -0.46 -13.51
N ALA A 81 -0.90 0.63 -12.86
CA ALA A 81 0.02 1.62 -13.43
C ALA A 81 1.42 1.04 -13.73
N CYS A 82 1.82 -0.02 -13.04
CA CYS A 82 3.04 -0.79 -13.27
C CYS A 82 2.89 -1.93 -14.28
N GLY A 83 1.70 -2.13 -14.87
CA GLY A 83 1.41 -3.27 -15.73
C GLY A 83 1.34 -4.61 -14.98
N ALA A 84 1.01 -4.56 -13.70
CA ALA A 84 0.87 -5.70 -12.79
C ALA A 84 -0.61 -5.93 -12.42
N THR A 85 -0.85 -6.84 -11.49
CA THR A 85 -2.15 -6.98 -10.84
C THR A 85 -1.93 -7.28 -9.36
N ALA A 86 -2.64 -6.55 -8.49
CA ALA A 86 -2.66 -6.82 -7.05
C ALA A 86 -3.97 -7.50 -6.62
N HIS A 87 -3.83 -8.57 -5.84
CA HIS A 87 -4.92 -9.31 -5.23
C HIS A 87 -4.89 -9.11 -3.72
N CYS A 88 -5.89 -8.42 -3.18
CA CYS A 88 -6.06 -8.25 -1.74
C CYS A 88 -7.14 -9.21 -1.24
N THR A 89 -6.89 -9.92 -0.12
CA THR A 89 -7.84 -10.85 0.50
C THR A 89 -7.78 -10.75 2.02
N PRO A 90 -8.89 -10.98 2.73
CA PRO A 90 -8.83 -11.08 4.19
C PRO A 90 -8.11 -12.38 4.56
N LYS A 91 -7.17 -12.31 5.49
CA LYS A 91 -6.51 -13.49 6.07
C LYS A 91 -6.42 -13.30 7.59
N TYR A 92 -7.28 -14.00 8.32
CA TYR A 92 -7.43 -13.83 9.77
C TYR A 92 -7.75 -12.35 10.12
N HIS A 93 -6.87 -11.70 10.89
CA HIS A 93 -7.04 -10.34 11.36
C HIS A 93 -6.43 -9.28 10.44
N TYR A 94 -5.70 -9.70 9.38
CA TYR A 94 -4.96 -8.82 8.48
C TYR A 94 -5.38 -8.99 7.01
N MET A 95 -5.03 -8.03 6.18
CA MET A 95 -5.22 -8.05 4.73
C MET A 95 -3.98 -8.61 4.07
N ARG A 96 -4.10 -9.76 3.41
CA ARG A 96 -3.05 -10.29 2.54
C ARG A 96 -3.05 -9.56 1.20
N VAL A 97 -1.87 -9.23 0.69
CA VAL A 97 -1.63 -8.59 -0.61
C VAL A 97 -0.69 -9.47 -1.42
N ASP A 98 -1.15 -9.90 -2.59
CA ASP A 98 -0.37 -10.69 -3.55
C ASP A 98 -0.25 -9.89 -4.84
N VAL A 99 0.98 -9.59 -5.26
CA VAL A 99 1.25 -8.83 -6.48
C VAL A 99 1.84 -9.75 -7.54
N ARG A 100 1.25 -9.75 -8.72
CA ARG A 100 1.82 -10.43 -9.88
C ARG A 100 2.97 -9.61 -10.48
N GLN A 101 3.87 -10.29 -11.19
CA GLN A 101 5.01 -9.66 -11.85
C GLN A 101 4.60 -8.42 -12.67
N ALA A 102 5.27 -7.30 -12.41
CA ALA A 102 5.11 -6.04 -13.12
C ALA A 102 5.92 -6.01 -14.42
N ARG A 103 5.83 -4.91 -15.18
CA ARG A 103 6.60 -4.74 -16.43
C ARG A 103 8.13 -4.75 -16.24
N SER A 104 8.61 -4.63 -15.00
CA SER A 104 10.03 -4.75 -14.66
C SER A 104 10.22 -5.38 -13.27
N ASP A 105 11.38 -5.97 -13.05
CA ASP A 105 11.72 -6.57 -11.75
C ASP A 105 11.81 -5.52 -10.64
N ALA A 106 12.33 -4.32 -10.96
CA ALA A 106 12.39 -3.21 -10.01
C ALA A 106 10.99 -2.78 -9.53
N LEU A 107 10.03 -2.69 -10.46
CA LEU A 107 8.63 -2.38 -10.12
C LEU A 107 7.97 -3.52 -9.35
N THR A 108 8.29 -4.77 -9.67
CA THR A 108 7.77 -5.95 -8.96
C THR A 108 8.22 -5.94 -7.51
N VAL A 109 9.53 -5.78 -7.26
CA VAL A 109 10.09 -5.68 -5.91
C VAL A 109 9.51 -4.49 -5.15
N ALA A 110 9.37 -3.34 -5.81
CA ALA A 110 8.80 -2.17 -5.17
C ALA A 110 7.34 -2.40 -4.74
N LEU A 111 6.51 -3.00 -5.60
CA LEU A 111 5.13 -3.33 -5.25
C LEU A 111 5.05 -4.40 -4.15
N ASP A 112 5.97 -5.37 -4.11
CA ASP A 112 6.04 -6.39 -3.05
C ASP A 112 6.39 -5.76 -1.70
N ASP A 113 7.33 -4.82 -1.66
CA ASP A 113 7.67 -4.09 -0.43
C ASP A 113 6.49 -3.23 0.07
N ILE A 114 5.75 -2.57 -0.84
CA ILE A 114 4.50 -1.87 -0.48
C ILE A 114 3.42 -2.86 -0.02
N GLY A 115 3.29 -4.01 -0.69
CA GLY A 115 2.35 -5.06 -0.30
C GLY A 115 2.63 -5.54 1.12
N CYS A 116 3.88 -5.86 1.43
CA CYS A 116 4.32 -6.29 2.76
C CYS A 116 4.05 -5.22 3.84
N LEU A 117 4.28 -3.95 3.53
CA LEU A 117 3.93 -2.84 4.41
C LEU A 117 2.42 -2.83 4.73
N ILE A 118 1.59 -2.94 3.69
CA ILE A 118 0.13 -2.93 3.84
C ILE A 118 -0.33 -4.14 4.66
N GLU A 119 0.23 -5.33 4.44
CA GLU A 119 -0.13 -6.52 5.23
C GLU A 119 0.12 -6.26 6.73
N LEU A 120 1.29 -5.73 7.06
CA LEU A 120 1.66 -5.46 8.46
C LEU A 120 0.87 -4.30 9.06
N ALA A 121 0.58 -3.24 8.29
CA ALA A 121 -0.22 -2.10 8.76
C ALA A 121 -1.71 -2.43 8.92
N SER A 122 -2.17 -3.51 8.29
CA SER A 122 -3.58 -3.94 8.32
C SER A 122 -3.97 -4.74 9.55
N ASP A 123 -3.01 -5.12 10.38
CA ASP A 123 -3.19 -5.73 11.68
C ASP A 123 -2.62 -4.83 12.76
N ARG A 124 -3.22 -4.84 13.95
CA ARG A 124 -2.58 -4.21 15.12
C ARG A 124 -1.71 -5.19 15.91
N GLY A 125 -1.88 -6.50 15.71
CA GLY A 125 -1.36 -7.52 16.62
C GLY A 125 -2.18 -7.63 17.90
#